data_AF-A0A819Z6V8-F1
#
_entry.id   AF-A0A819Z6V8-F1
#
_cell.length_a   1.000
_cell.length_b   1.000
_cell.length_c   1.000
_cell.angle_alpha   90.00
_cell.angle_beta   90.00
_cell.angle_gamma   90.00
#
_symmetry.space_group_name_H-M   'P 1'
#
loop_
_entity.id
_entity.type
_entity.pdbx_description
1 polymer ?
#
loop_
_entity_poly.entity_id
_entity_poly.type
_entity_poly.pdbx_seq_one_letter_code
_entity_poly.pdbx_strand_id
1 'polypeptide(L)'
;SSKLGNTFTNIAWAGYIGVLSGMSSTLLGMTSIGVEFPDDTFGDESMSGEPFIFVSRHILQYSQTVDDALAYISDVRRTCHLIMGIADGKLNTARMIQYSHSKVNFFDDLNLQPAAEWHPQITNVVYNGMDWLCPSYQYKLYQQIMEQYGHITPESTIQNISAVVKTGDVHVAVYDLSENILYLANAAASNKQGPKPAYQRQFNKLDLKIEYDRKQPSIDVIEDQYRP
;
A
#
# COMPACT_ATOMS: atom_id res chain seq x y z
N SER A 1 -20.79 -2.58 15.56
CA SER A 1 -21.55 -3.44 14.63
C SER A 1 -20.56 -4.14 13.73
N SER A 2 -20.22 -5.40 14.00
CA SER A 2 -19.19 -6.17 13.27
C SER A 2 -19.56 -6.50 11.81
N LYS A 3 -20.78 -6.18 11.36
CA LYS A 3 -21.26 -6.51 10.00
C LYS A 3 -20.73 -5.61 8.89
N LEU A 4 -20.33 -4.37 9.19
CA LEU A 4 -19.86 -3.40 8.18
C LEU A 4 -18.34 -3.44 7.98
N GLY A 5 -17.62 -4.17 8.83
CA GLY A 5 -16.17 -4.17 8.87
C GLY A 5 -15.57 -3.02 9.69
N ASN A 6 -14.26 -2.89 9.59
CA ASN A 6 -13.42 -1.84 10.14
C ASN A 6 -13.67 -0.51 9.41
N THR A 7 -13.47 0.60 10.12
CA THR A 7 -13.27 1.89 9.45
C THR A 7 -11.94 1.84 8.72
N PHE A 8 -11.87 2.37 7.50
CA PHE A 8 -10.62 2.39 6.74
C PHE A 8 -10.51 3.65 5.86
N THR A 9 -9.27 4.01 5.57
CA THR A 9 -8.89 5.09 4.66
C THR A 9 -8.54 4.49 3.31
N ASN A 10 -9.21 4.95 2.26
CA ASN A 10 -8.88 4.63 0.87
C ASN A 10 -8.21 5.84 0.21
N ILE A 11 -6.98 5.68 -0.26
CA ILE A 11 -6.27 6.72 -1.00
C ILE A 11 -6.54 6.52 -2.49
N ALA A 12 -7.44 7.32 -3.03
CA ALA A 12 -7.96 7.14 -4.38
C ALA A 12 -8.43 8.43 -5.04
N TRP A 13 -8.88 8.31 -6.29
CA TRP A 13 -9.50 9.38 -7.07
C TRP A 13 -11.00 9.19 -7.18
N ALA A 14 -11.70 10.28 -7.52
CA ALA A 14 -13.14 10.25 -7.73
C ALA A 14 -13.53 9.15 -8.73
N GLY A 15 -14.48 8.30 -8.34
CA GLY A 15 -14.95 7.17 -9.14
C GLY A 15 -14.22 5.84 -8.92
N TYR A 16 -13.14 5.82 -8.14
CA TYR A 16 -12.42 4.58 -7.82
C TYR A 16 -13.09 3.86 -6.64
N ILE A 17 -13.63 2.65 -6.89
CA ILE A 17 -14.50 1.93 -5.94
C ILE A 17 -13.82 0.78 -5.17
N GLY A 18 -12.52 0.57 -5.36
CA GLY A 18 -11.68 -0.37 -4.61
C GLY A 18 -10.57 0.34 -3.83
N VAL A 19 -9.53 -0.39 -3.41
CA VAL A 19 -8.35 0.15 -2.71
C VAL A 19 -7.08 -0.21 -3.48
N LEU A 20 -6.20 0.78 -3.71
CA LEU A 20 -4.82 0.55 -4.14
C LEU A 20 -3.85 0.65 -2.95
N SER A 21 -4.06 1.72 -2.17
CA SER A 21 -3.21 2.13 -1.05
C SER A 21 -4.11 2.63 0.08
N GLY A 22 -3.82 2.26 1.34
CA GLY A 22 -4.68 2.66 2.45
C GLY A 22 -4.29 2.12 3.81
N MET A 23 -5.05 2.51 4.81
CA MET A 23 -4.91 2.08 6.21
C MET A 23 -6.28 1.76 6.81
N SER A 24 -6.31 0.96 7.86
CA SER A 24 -7.53 0.60 8.59
C SER A 24 -7.43 0.99 10.06
N SER A 25 -8.59 1.05 10.74
CA SER A 25 -8.69 1.28 12.17
C SER A 25 -8.09 0.15 13.02
N THR A 26 -7.73 -0.97 12.41
CA THR A 26 -7.04 -2.10 13.07
C THR A 26 -5.52 -2.00 13.00
N LEU A 27 -4.99 -0.86 12.51
CA LEU A 27 -3.57 -0.59 12.28
C LEU A 27 -2.93 -1.49 11.20
N LEU A 28 -3.73 -1.94 10.23
CA LEU A 28 -3.20 -2.49 8.98
C LEU A 28 -2.99 -1.37 7.95
N GLY A 29 -1.82 -1.32 7.36
CA GLY A 29 -1.51 -0.51 6.18
C GLY A 29 -1.24 -1.40 4.97
N MET A 30 -1.64 -0.96 3.78
CA MET A 30 -1.37 -1.71 2.56
C MET A 30 -1.09 -0.85 1.34
N THR A 31 -0.33 -1.39 0.40
CA THR A 31 -0.11 -0.84 -0.93
C THR A 31 0.11 -1.96 -1.95
N SER A 32 0.04 -1.65 -3.23
CA SER A 32 0.35 -2.60 -4.30
C SER A 32 1.02 -1.93 -5.49
N ILE A 33 1.88 -2.68 -6.16
CA ILE A 33 2.60 -2.31 -7.38
C ILE A 33 2.27 -3.36 -8.45
N GLY A 34 1.99 -2.90 -9.68
CA GLY A 34 1.85 -3.78 -10.84
C GLY A 34 3.21 -4.28 -11.33
N VAL A 35 3.26 -5.53 -11.77
CA VAL A 35 4.51 -6.14 -12.25
C VAL A 35 4.47 -6.22 -13.76
N GLU A 36 5.38 -5.50 -14.42
CA GLU A 36 5.60 -5.56 -15.87
C GLU A 36 6.76 -6.50 -16.21
N PHE A 37 7.74 -6.64 -15.31
CA PHE A 37 8.92 -7.48 -15.49
C PHE A 37 8.96 -8.65 -14.49
N PRO A 38 8.07 -9.66 -14.63
CA PRO A 38 8.14 -10.88 -13.84
C PRO A 38 9.34 -11.75 -14.25
N ASP A 39 9.78 -12.63 -13.35
CA ASP A 39 10.63 -13.77 -13.70
C ASP A 39 9.81 -15.06 -13.82
N ASP A 40 10.47 -16.19 -14.05
CA ASP A 40 9.84 -17.52 -14.11
C ASP A 40 9.26 -18.00 -12.77
N THR A 41 9.51 -17.25 -11.69
CA THR A 41 8.92 -17.52 -10.39
C THR A 41 7.51 -16.92 -10.26
N PHE A 42 7.08 -16.01 -11.14
CA PHE A 42 5.68 -15.60 -11.20
C PHE A 42 4.79 -16.68 -11.82
N GLY A 43 3.53 -16.74 -11.37
CA GLY A 43 2.51 -17.58 -12.00
C GLY A 43 2.00 -16.97 -13.31
N ASP A 44 0.88 -17.46 -13.79
CA ASP A 44 0.12 -16.86 -14.90
C ASP A 44 -0.81 -15.73 -14.44
N GLU A 45 -1.45 -15.08 -15.43
CA GLU A 45 -2.54 -14.11 -15.24
C GLU A 45 -3.86 -14.67 -15.77
N SER A 46 -4.97 -14.11 -15.29
CA SER A 46 -6.32 -14.48 -15.67
C SER A 46 -7.27 -13.30 -15.49
N MET A 47 -8.20 -13.16 -16.43
CA MET A 47 -9.34 -12.24 -16.31
C MET A 47 -10.50 -12.82 -15.48
N SER A 48 -10.38 -14.07 -15.02
CA SER A 48 -11.39 -14.78 -14.25
C SER A 48 -10.98 -14.88 -12.78
N GLY A 49 -11.50 -13.97 -11.96
CA GLY A 49 -11.21 -13.92 -10.54
C GLY A 49 -11.78 -12.68 -9.88
N GLU A 50 -11.37 -12.44 -8.63
CA GLU A 50 -11.69 -11.20 -7.93
C GLU A 50 -10.69 -10.11 -8.33
N PRO A 51 -11.16 -8.94 -8.82
CA PRO A 51 -10.26 -7.83 -9.10
C PRO A 51 -9.48 -7.44 -7.85
N PHE A 52 -8.15 -7.32 -7.98
CA PHE A 52 -7.26 -7.11 -6.83
C PHE A 52 -7.63 -5.90 -5.97
N ILE A 53 -8.22 -4.86 -6.56
CA ILE A 53 -8.67 -3.66 -5.84
C ILE A 53 -9.77 -3.95 -4.81
N PHE A 54 -10.58 -5.00 -5.04
CA PHE A 54 -11.58 -5.48 -4.08
C PHE A 54 -10.96 -6.41 -3.05
N VAL A 55 -9.93 -7.18 -3.43
CA VAL A 55 -9.10 -7.94 -2.48
C VAL A 55 -8.45 -6.99 -1.47
N SER A 56 -7.80 -5.94 -1.96
CA SER A 56 -7.22 -4.86 -1.16
C SER A 56 -8.25 -4.20 -0.23
N ARG A 57 -9.45 -3.93 -0.76
CA ARG A 57 -10.53 -3.36 0.04
C ARG A 57 -10.97 -4.31 1.14
N HIS A 58 -11.12 -5.60 0.84
CA HIS A 58 -11.48 -6.62 1.82
C HIS A 58 -10.48 -6.65 2.97
N ILE A 59 -9.18 -6.61 2.66
CA ILE A 59 -8.11 -6.60 3.67
C ILE A 59 -8.33 -5.45 4.66
N LEU A 60 -8.40 -4.22 4.18
CA LEU A 60 -8.56 -3.07 5.08
C LEU A 60 -9.92 -3.07 5.80
N GLN A 61 -10.97 -3.54 5.13
CA GLN A 61 -12.33 -3.49 5.67
C GLN A 61 -12.61 -4.65 6.65
N TYR A 62 -12.01 -5.82 6.52
CA TYR A 62 -12.42 -6.99 7.31
C TYR A 62 -11.29 -7.67 8.09
N SER A 63 -10.04 -7.59 7.63
CA SER A 63 -8.93 -8.21 8.35
C SER A 63 -8.63 -7.49 9.66
N GLN A 64 -8.39 -8.25 10.71
CA GLN A 64 -7.92 -7.71 11.98
C GLN A 64 -6.40 -7.70 12.01
N THR A 65 -5.73 -8.74 11.52
CA THR A 65 -4.26 -8.86 11.53
C THR A 65 -3.70 -9.08 10.13
N VAL A 66 -2.37 -9.01 10.00
CA VAL A 66 -1.69 -9.45 8.78
C VAL A 66 -2.04 -10.91 8.44
N ASP A 67 -2.15 -11.79 9.43
CA ASP A 67 -2.46 -13.21 9.20
C ASP A 67 -3.85 -13.42 8.60
N ASP A 68 -4.86 -12.65 9.05
CA ASP A 68 -6.20 -12.66 8.43
C ASP A 68 -6.12 -12.26 6.95
N ALA A 69 -5.30 -11.25 6.64
CA ALA A 69 -5.10 -10.79 5.28
C ALA A 69 -4.40 -11.86 4.42
N LEU A 70 -3.34 -12.50 4.92
CA LEU A 70 -2.64 -13.57 4.19
C LEU A 70 -3.55 -14.80 3.97
N ALA A 71 -4.37 -15.15 4.96
CA ALA A 71 -5.34 -16.23 4.85
C ALA A 71 -6.37 -15.93 3.75
N TYR A 72 -6.92 -14.71 3.72
CA TYR A 72 -7.84 -14.30 2.66
C TYR A 72 -7.18 -14.29 1.28
N ILE A 73 -5.97 -13.72 1.17
CA ILE A 73 -5.22 -13.67 -0.09
C ILE A 73 -4.90 -15.08 -0.59
N SER A 74 -4.66 -16.04 0.30
CA SER A 74 -4.38 -17.44 -0.08
C SER A 74 -5.60 -18.11 -0.74
N ASP A 75 -6.80 -17.82 -0.24
CA ASP A 75 -8.06 -18.44 -0.68
C ASP A 75 -8.67 -17.77 -1.93
N VAL A 76 -8.50 -16.45 -2.09
CA VAL A 76 -9.16 -15.72 -3.17
C VAL A 76 -8.68 -16.15 -4.56
N ARG A 77 -9.58 -16.09 -5.54
CA ARG A 77 -9.24 -16.29 -6.96
C ARG A 77 -8.57 -15.04 -7.52
N ARG A 78 -7.24 -15.00 -7.44
CA ARG A 78 -6.39 -13.90 -7.91
C ARG A 78 -6.37 -13.81 -9.43
N THR A 79 -5.92 -12.67 -9.98
CA THR A 79 -6.03 -12.37 -11.42
C THR A 79 -4.73 -11.97 -12.10
N CYS A 80 -3.98 -11.01 -11.57
CA CYS A 80 -2.88 -10.35 -12.28
C CYS A 80 -1.58 -10.38 -11.48
N HIS A 81 -0.47 -10.03 -12.10
CA HIS A 81 0.83 -9.92 -11.44
C HIS A 81 0.93 -8.65 -10.61
N LEU A 82 1.13 -8.81 -9.31
CA LEU A 82 1.30 -7.71 -8.37
C LEU A 82 2.38 -8.05 -7.33
N ILE A 83 2.94 -6.99 -6.76
CA ILE A 83 3.65 -7.03 -5.50
C ILE A 83 2.80 -6.23 -4.52
N MET A 84 2.27 -6.89 -3.48
CA MET A 84 1.55 -6.21 -2.41
C MET A 84 2.43 -6.06 -1.19
N GLY A 85 2.34 -4.92 -0.51
CA GLY A 85 2.92 -4.70 0.81
C GLY A 85 1.80 -4.59 1.84
N ILE A 86 1.85 -5.38 2.91
CA ILE A 86 0.91 -5.29 4.04
C ILE A 86 1.72 -5.20 5.32
N ALA A 87 1.42 -4.21 6.15
CA ALA A 87 2.05 -4.03 7.45
C ALA A 87 1.00 -3.98 8.56
N ASP A 88 1.37 -4.50 9.74
CA ASP A 88 0.54 -4.55 10.94
C ASP A 88 1.28 -3.85 12.09
N GLY A 89 0.76 -2.68 12.49
CA GLY A 89 1.34 -1.87 13.55
C GLY A 89 1.24 -2.49 14.94
N LYS A 90 0.32 -3.43 15.17
CA LYS A 90 0.16 -4.10 16.48
C LYS A 90 1.20 -5.19 16.66
N LEU A 91 1.53 -5.89 15.58
CA LEU A 91 2.51 -6.98 15.56
C LEU A 91 3.92 -6.51 15.20
N ASN A 92 4.07 -5.23 14.82
CA ASN A 92 5.31 -4.63 14.36
C ASN A 92 5.96 -5.46 13.24
N THR A 93 5.17 -5.80 12.22
CA THR A 93 5.62 -6.67 11.13
C THR A 93 5.06 -6.22 9.79
N ALA A 94 5.75 -6.60 8.72
CA ALA A 94 5.32 -6.37 7.35
C ALA A 94 5.53 -7.61 6.50
N ARG A 95 4.76 -7.72 5.42
CA ARG A 95 4.85 -8.77 4.41
C ARG A 95 4.87 -8.17 3.03
N MET A 96 5.78 -8.65 2.19
CA MET A 96 5.69 -8.48 0.75
C MET A 96 5.06 -9.74 0.18
N ILE A 97 4.17 -9.56 -0.79
CA ILE A 97 3.36 -10.63 -1.34
C ILE A 97 3.59 -10.63 -2.84
N GLN A 98 4.22 -11.69 -3.35
CA GLN A 98 4.15 -12.00 -4.77
C GLN A 98 2.77 -12.54 -5.06
N TYR A 99 2.05 -11.89 -5.96
CA TYR A 99 0.64 -12.15 -6.21
C TYR A 99 0.43 -12.35 -7.71
N SER A 100 -0.20 -13.46 -8.09
CA SER A 100 -0.59 -13.80 -9.46
C SER A 100 -1.81 -14.72 -9.44
N HIS A 101 -2.37 -15.07 -10.60
CA HIS A 101 -3.51 -15.97 -10.70
C HIS A 101 -3.21 -17.34 -10.07
N SER A 102 -2.18 -18.03 -10.57
CA SER A 102 -1.82 -19.39 -10.12
C SER A 102 -0.85 -19.43 -8.94
N LYS A 103 -0.20 -18.32 -8.57
CA LYS A 103 0.84 -18.33 -7.54
C LYS A 103 0.73 -17.18 -6.56
N VAL A 104 0.95 -17.50 -5.29
CA VAL A 104 1.12 -16.52 -4.21
C VAL A 104 2.25 -16.97 -3.31
N ASN A 105 3.12 -16.05 -2.94
CA ASN A 105 4.16 -16.26 -1.93
C ASN A 105 4.17 -15.09 -0.96
N PHE A 106 4.48 -15.37 0.30
CA PHE A 106 4.53 -14.38 1.37
C PHE A 106 5.96 -14.26 1.88
N PHE A 107 6.47 -13.05 1.89
CA PHE A 107 7.84 -12.76 2.24
C PHE A 107 7.94 -11.84 3.46
N ASP A 108 8.88 -12.15 4.33
CA ASP A 108 9.35 -11.32 5.43
C ASP A 108 10.81 -10.88 5.18
N ASP A 109 11.47 -10.33 6.19
CA ASP A 109 12.84 -9.85 6.13
C ASP A 109 13.88 -10.98 6.00
N LEU A 110 13.52 -12.22 6.32
CA LEU A 110 14.42 -13.37 6.31
C LEU A 110 14.35 -14.18 5.01
N ASN A 111 13.25 -14.08 4.28
CA ASN A 111 13.05 -14.82 3.03
C ASN A 111 12.72 -13.94 1.82
N LEU A 112 12.89 -12.61 1.93
CA LEU A 112 12.62 -11.64 0.87
C LEU A 112 13.17 -12.09 -0.49
N GLN A 113 12.32 -12.00 -1.51
CA GLN A 113 12.65 -12.29 -2.90
C GLN A 113 12.36 -11.08 -3.81
N PRO A 114 13.03 -10.97 -4.97
CA PRO A 114 14.12 -11.82 -5.44
C PRO A 114 15.40 -11.61 -4.61
N ALA A 115 16.03 -12.69 -4.15
CA ALA A 115 17.28 -12.60 -3.40
C ALA A 115 18.45 -12.45 -4.36
N ALA A 116 19.01 -11.24 -4.44
CA ALA A 116 20.10 -10.90 -5.35
C ALA A 116 21.03 -9.84 -4.77
N GLU A 117 22.23 -9.67 -5.35
CA GLU A 117 23.18 -8.63 -4.92
C GLU A 117 22.59 -7.21 -5.01
N TRP A 118 21.71 -6.98 -5.98
CA TRP A 118 20.99 -5.72 -6.17
C TRP A 118 19.70 -5.59 -5.35
N HIS A 119 19.29 -6.65 -4.63
CA HIS A 119 18.14 -6.69 -3.74
C HIS A 119 18.42 -7.61 -2.53
N PRO A 120 19.39 -7.23 -1.67
CA PRO A 120 19.74 -8.02 -0.51
C PRO A 120 18.71 -7.88 0.61
N GLN A 121 18.58 -8.93 1.42
CA GLN A 121 17.74 -8.91 2.62
C GLN A 121 18.33 -7.94 3.66
N ILE A 122 17.44 -7.23 4.36
CA ILE A 122 17.78 -6.34 5.47
C ILE A 122 16.94 -6.78 6.66
N THR A 123 17.56 -7.06 7.80
CA THR A 123 16.85 -7.45 9.02
C THR A 123 15.79 -6.40 9.39
N ASN A 124 14.59 -6.86 9.77
CA ASN A 124 13.41 -6.03 10.08
C ASN A 124 12.92 -5.12 8.95
N VAL A 125 13.30 -5.34 7.69
CA VAL A 125 12.85 -4.53 6.55
C VAL A 125 12.43 -5.43 5.40
N VAL A 126 11.23 -5.15 4.90
CA VAL A 126 10.70 -5.70 3.66
C VAL A 126 10.53 -4.54 2.68
N TYR A 127 11.06 -4.67 1.47
CA TYR A 127 11.00 -3.61 0.48
C TYR A 127 10.90 -4.16 -0.94
N ASN A 128 10.39 -3.33 -1.85
CA ASN A 128 10.42 -3.58 -3.29
C ASN A 128 10.32 -2.23 -4.03
N GLY A 129 11.18 -2.03 -5.01
CA GLY A 129 11.26 -0.79 -5.80
C GLY A 129 10.84 -1.00 -7.25
N MET A 130 9.80 -0.27 -7.66
CA MET A 130 9.30 -0.14 -9.03
C MET A 130 8.68 -1.42 -9.64
N ASP A 131 9.41 -2.53 -9.66
CA ASP A 131 8.99 -3.81 -10.24
C ASP A 131 9.79 -4.99 -9.65
N TRP A 132 9.40 -6.22 -9.96
CA TRP A 132 10.07 -7.45 -9.53
C TRP A 132 11.51 -7.52 -10.03
N LEU A 133 11.72 -7.52 -11.35
CA LEU A 133 13.05 -7.48 -11.97
C LEU A 133 13.47 -6.06 -12.36
N CYS A 134 13.68 -5.20 -11.37
CA CYS A 134 14.21 -3.86 -11.62
C CYS A 134 15.50 -3.53 -10.84
N PRO A 135 16.65 -4.14 -11.18
CA PRO A 135 17.89 -4.03 -10.39
C PRO A 135 18.31 -2.59 -10.08
N SER A 136 18.16 -1.66 -11.03
CA SER A 136 18.62 -0.28 -10.84
C SER A 136 17.77 0.52 -9.84
N TYR A 137 16.47 0.25 -9.76
CA TYR A 137 15.58 0.88 -8.77
C TYR A 137 15.69 0.17 -7.42
N GLN A 138 15.75 -1.15 -7.43
CA GLN A 138 15.88 -1.97 -6.23
C GLN A 138 17.17 -1.67 -5.47
N TYR A 139 18.31 -1.60 -6.18
CA TYR A 139 19.60 -1.31 -5.55
C TYR A 139 19.65 0.12 -4.99
N LYS A 140 19.08 1.10 -5.69
CA LYS A 140 18.99 2.47 -5.16
C LYS A 140 18.10 2.54 -3.92
N LEU A 141 16.97 1.84 -3.93
CA LEU A 141 16.08 1.75 -2.76
C LEU A 141 16.80 1.09 -1.58
N TYR A 142 17.49 -0.01 -1.80
CA TYR A 142 18.35 -0.64 -0.81
C TYR A 142 19.35 0.35 -0.21
N GLN A 143 20.10 1.08 -1.05
CA GLN A 143 21.10 2.05 -0.58
C GLN A 143 20.47 3.12 0.32
N GLN A 144 19.33 3.68 -0.08
CA GLN A 144 18.67 4.72 0.72
C GLN A 144 18.07 4.16 2.02
N ILE A 145 17.54 2.93 2.02
CA ILE A 145 17.09 2.26 3.25
C ILE A 145 18.27 2.04 4.18
N MET A 146 19.40 1.53 3.67
CA MET A 146 20.60 1.27 4.48
C MET A 146 21.22 2.54 5.07
N GLU A 147 21.23 3.64 4.31
CA GLU A 147 21.68 4.95 4.81
C GLU A 147 20.82 5.46 5.97
N GLN A 148 19.54 5.06 6.04
CA GLN A 148 18.62 5.44 7.10
C GLN A 148 18.38 4.31 8.12
N TYR A 149 19.06 3.16 7.99
CA TYR A 149 18.75 1.96 8.77
C TYR A 149 18.90 2.20 10.28
N GLY A 150 17.91 1.75 11.05
CA GLY A 150 17.78 2.04 12.49
C GLY A 150 17.26 3.44 12.84
N HIS A 151 17.07 4.33 11.85
CA HIS A 151 16.62 5.71 12.03
C HIS A 151 15.51 6.10 11.04
N ILE A 152 14.81 5.12 10.47
CA ILE A 152 13.73 5.36 9.52
C ILE A 152 12.55 5.99 10.24
N THR A 153 12.27 7.26 9.92
CA THR A 153 11.07 8.01 10.29
C THR A 153 10.24 8.36 9.05
N PRO A 154 8.97 8.81 9.20
CA PRO A 154 8.21 9.35 8.08
C PRO A 154 8.95 10.47 7.32
N GLU A 155 9.61 11.37 8.04
CA GLU A 155 10.36 12.48 7.45
C GLU A 155 11.55 11.98 6.62
N SER A 156 12.34 11.04 7.16
CA SER A 156 13.44 10.42 6.40
C SER A 156 12.94 9.63 5.19
N THR A 157 11.77 8.98 5.31
CA THR A 157 11.16 8.22 4.20
C THR A 157 10.72 9.16 3.08
N ILE A 158 10.15 10.32 3.43
CA ILE A 158 9.73 11.35 2.48
C ILE A 158 10.95 11.98 1.81
N GLN A 159 11.92 12.45 2.59
CA GLN A 159 13.00 13.31 2.08
C GLN A 159 14.19 12.54 1.53
N ASN A 160 14.56 11.43 2.17
CA ASN A 160 15.82 10.72 1.91
C ASN A 160 15.59 9.41 1.16
N ILE A 161 14.40 8.80 1.25
CA ILE A 161 14.11 7.54 0.54
C ILE A 161 13.30 7.83 -0.73
N SER A 162 12.00 8.11 -0.59
CA SER A 162 11.08 8.21 -1.73
C SER A 162 11.46 9.31 -2.72
N ALA A 163 11.89 10.49 -2.25
CA ALA A 163 12.32 11.58 -3.10
C ALA A 163 13.62 11.30 -3.87
N VAL A 164 14.55 10.54 -3.29
CA VAL A 164 15.84 10.20 -3.90
C VAL A 164 15.69 9.08 -4.93
N VAL A 165 14.93 8.03 -4.59
CA VAL A 165 14.64 6.93 -5.53
C VAL A 165 13.61 7.32 -6.59
N LYS A 166 12.98 8.48 -6.44
CA LYS A 166 11.97 9.05 -7.35
C LYS A 166 10.80 8.10 -7.58
N THR A 167 10.29 7.51 -6.49
CA THR A 167 9.12 6.63 -6.52
C THR A 167 7.86 7.40 -6.10
N GLY A 168 6.73 7.08 -6.75
CA GLY A 168 5.45 7.74 -6.53
C GLY A 168 5.28 9.01 -7.35
N ASP A 169 5.17 8.84 -8.67
CA ASP A 169 4.87 9.95 -9.59
C ASP A 169 3.48 10.53 -9.35
N VAL A 170 2.47 9.64 -9.22
CA VAL A 170 1.06 10.01 -9.15
C VAL A 170 0.61 10.30 -7.72
N HIS A 171 0.95 9.44 -6.77
CA HIS A 171 0.84 9.71 -5.34
C HIS A 171 2.00 9.06 -4.57
N VAL A 172 2.26 9.55 -3.36
CA VAL A 172 3.10 8.87 -2.36
C VAL A 172 2.33 8.83 -1.05
N ALA A 173 2.29 7.66 -0.43
CA ALA A 173 1.70 7.46 0.88
C ALA A 173 2.74 6.85 1.82
N VAL A 174 2.96 7.47 2.97
CA VAL A 174 3.82 6.97 4.05
C VAL A 174 2.95 6.76 5.28
N TYR A 175 3.00 5.55 5.83
CA TYR A 175 2.21 5.13 6.97
C TYR A 175 3.09 5.03 8.20
N ASP A 176 2.77 5.80 9.23
CA ASP A 176 3.24 5.52 10.59
C ASP A 176 2.12 4.78 11.31
N LEU A 177 2.21 3.44 11.31
CA LEU A 177 1.19 2.59 11.93
C LEU A 177 1.24 2.63 13.46
N SER A 178 2.36 3.04 14.06
CA SER A 178 2.51 3.13 15.51
C SER A 178 1.71 4.30 16.09
N GLU A 179 1.67 5.41 15.36
CA GLU A 179 0.94 6.62 15.73
C GLU A 179 -0.39 6.77 14.97
N ASN A 180 -0.70 5.86 14.05
CA ASN A 180 -1.86 5.90 13.15
C ASN A 180 -1.90 7.18 12.30
N ILE A 181 -0.75 7.56 11.73
CA ILE A 181 -0.58 8.77 10.93
C ILE A 181 -0.35 8.40 9.46
N LEU A 182 -1.07 9.08 8.58
CA LEU A 182 -0.89 9.03 7.14
C LEU A 182 -0.25 10.33 6.64
N TYR A 183 0.86 10.20 5.92
CA TYR A 183 1.45 11.27 5.13
C TYR A 183 1.15 11.02 3.64
N LEU A 184 0.51 11.98 2.97
CA LEU A 184 0.06 11.84 1.58
C LEU A 184 0.45 13.03 0.72
N ALA A 185 1.11 12.76 -0.42
CA ALA A 185 1.29 13.70 -1.51
C ALA A 185 0.64 13.18 -2.79
N ASN A 186 0.13 14.11 -3.61
CA ASN A 186 -0.44 13.82 -4.93
C ASN A 186 0.27 14.66 -5.98
N ALA A 187 0.36 14.12 -7.20
CA ALA A 187 0.88 14.82 -8.36
C ALA A 187 0.14 16.13 -8.61
N ALA A 188 0.84 17.09 -9.21
CA ALA A 188 0.22 18.31 -9.67
C ALA A 188 -0.76 18.02 -10.81
N ALA A 189 -1.87 18.77 -10.87
CA ALA A 189 -2.64 18.86 -12.10
C ALA A 189 -1.74 19.38 -13.24
N SER A 190 -1.98 18.91 -14.47
CA SER A 190 -1.15 19.18 -15.65
C SER A 190 -0.88 20.67 -15.87
N ASN A 191 -1.85 21.54 -15.55
CA ASN A 191 -1.80 22.99 -15.72
C ASN A 191 -1.17 23.80 -14.57
N LYS A 192 -0.67 23.15 -13.50
CA LYS A 192 -0.10 23.86 -12.33
C LYS A 192 1.42 24.06 -12.44
N GLN A 193 1.93 25.19 -11.99
CA GLN A 193 3.38 25.43 -11.88
C GLN A 193 3.97 24.72 -10.65
N GLY A 194 5.30 24.54 -10.63
CA GLY A 194 6.04 23.91 -9.53
C GLY A 194 6.27 22.41 -9.72
N PRO A 195 6.70 21.70 -8.65
CA PRO A 195 6.97 20.27 -8.71
C PRO A 195 5.77 19.46 -9.17
N LYS A 196 5.99 18.61 -10.17
CA LYS A 196 4.96 17.80 -10.81
C LYS A 196 4.71 16.47 -10.10
N PRO A 197 5.72 15.60 -9.90
CA PRO A 197 5.50 14.29 -9.29
C PRO A 197 5.24 14.41 -7.78
N ALA A 198 4.48 13.47 -7.22
CA ALA A 198 4.08 13.51 -5.82
C ALA A 198 5.29 13.48 -4.86
N TYR A 199 6.35 12.72 -5.17
CA TYR A 199 7.55 12.64 -4.33
C TYR A 199 8.33 13.95 -4.16
N GLN A 200 8.02 14.98 -4.96
CA GLN A 200 8.61 16.32 -4.82
C GLN A 200 7.62 17.35 -4.26
N ARG A 201 6.40 16.93 -3.92
CA ARG A 201 5.33 17.82 -3.49
C ARG A 201 5.17 17.77 -1.98
N GLN A 202 4.47 18.79 -1.48
CA GLN A 202 4.14 18.86 -0.07
C GLN A 202 3.25 17.68 0.34
N PHE A 203 3.63 17.03 1.44
CA PHE A 203 2.83 15.99 2.07
C PHE A 203 1.82 16.61 3.03
N ASN A 204 0.59 16.12 2.96
CA ASN A 204 -0.43 16.37 3.98
C ASN A 204 -0.29 15.29 5.05
N LYS A 205 -0.27 15.72 6.31
CA LYS A 205 -0.27 14.84 7.47
C LYS A 205 -1.71 14.70 7.98
N LEU A 206 -2.17 13.46 8.13
CA LEU A 206 -3.50 13.11 8.61
C LEU A 206 -3.35 12.21 9.84
N ASP A 207 -3.92 12.62 10.96
CA ASP A 207 -4.07 11.77 12.15
C ASP A 207 -5.33 10.95 11.98
N LEU A 208 -5.17 9.67 11.63
CA LEU A 208 -6.30 8.82 11.30
C LEU A 208 -7.09 8.39 12.53
N LYS A 209 -6.53 8.48 13.73
CA LYS A 209 -7.29 8.26 14.96
C LYS A 209 -8.37 9.33 15.10
N ILE A 210 -8.00 10.59 14.88
CA ILE A 210 -8.96 11.70 14.87
C ILE A 210 -9.98 11.55 13.73
N GLU A 211 -9.53 11.18 12.53
CA GLU A 211 -10.43 11.05 11.38
C GLU A 211 -11.43 9.89 11.53
N TYR A 212 -11.03 8.76 12.12
CA TYR A 212 -11.92 7.62 12.36
C TYR A 212 -12.95 7.88 13.47
N ASP A 213 -12.62 8.72 14.45
CA ASP A 213 -13.53 9.13 15.52
C ASP A 213 -14.46 10.28 15.11
N ARG A 214 -14.21 10.92 13.95
CA ARG A 214 -15.01 12.05 13.48
C ARG A 214 -16.45 11.62 13.22
N LYS A 215 -17.40 12.30 13.86
CA LYS A 215 -18.85 12.09 13.61
C LYS A 215 -19.14 12.36 12.14
N GLN A 216 -19.79 11.40 11.49
CA GLN A 216 -20.30 11.62 10.14
C GLN A 216 -21.35 12.73 10.16
N PRO A 217 -21.38 13.61 9.15
CA PRO A 217 -22.46 14.57 9.00
C PRO A 217 -23.81 13.83 9.01
N SER A 218 -24.79 14.33 9.77
CA SER A 218 -26.15 13.83 9.66
C SER A 218 -26.62 14.12 8.25
N ILE A 219 -26.83 13.07 7.46
CA ILE A 219 -27.56 13.20 6.21
C ILE A 219 -29.02 13.27 6.64
N ASP A 220 -29.56 14.49 6.76
CA ASP A 220 -30.99 14.67 6.75
C ASP A 220 -31.45 14.20 5.37
N VAL A 221 -31.86 12.94 5.29
CA VAL A 221 -32.49 12.41 4.10
C VAL A 221 -33.75 13.24 3.91
N ILE A 222 -33.75 14.09 2.89
CA ILE A 222 -34.99 14.69 2.39
C ILE A 222 -35.77 13.53 1.77
N GLU A 223 -36.50 12.79 2.61
CA GLU A 223 -37.59 11.93 2.17
C GLU A 223 -38.72 12.84 1.70
N ASP A 224 -38.59 13.41 0.50
CA ASP A 224 -39.76 13.76 -0.29
C ASP A 224 -39.39 14.17 -1.72
N GLN A 225 -40.23 13.71 -2.65
CA GLN A 225 -40.46 14.21 -4.03
C GLN A 225 -40.02 13.39 -5.24
N TYR A 226 -39.43 12.19 -5.11
CA TYR A 226 -39.24 11.31 -6.28
C TYR A 226 -39.59 9.85 -5.99
N ARG A 227 -40.88 9.58 -5.80
CA ARG A 227 -41.50 8.33 -6.26
C ARG A 227 -42.35 8.66 -7.49
N PRO A 228 -42.04 8.13 -8.69
CA PRO A 228 -43.00 8.08 -9.79
C PRO A 228 -44.18 7.15 -9.45
#